data_AF-A0A4P2QCJ6-F1
#
_entry.id   AF-A0A4P2QCJ6-F1
#
_cell.length_a   1.000
_cell.length_b   1.000
_cell.length_c   1.000
_cell.angle_alpha   90.00
_cell.angle_beta   90.00
_cell.angle_gamma   90.00
#
_symmetry.space_group_name_H-M   'P 1'
#
loop_
_entity.id
_entity.type
_entity.pdbx_description
1 polymer ?
#
loop_
_entity_poly.entity_id
_entity_poly.type
_entity_poly.pdbx_seq_one_letter_code
_entity_poly.pdbx_strand_id
1 'polypeptide(L)' 'MWERFKMAAPKKCGSHTELASSDATRVTRCACGIVHVTLLGPGVTVRMSTEAFRGVASGLKAAAERLDDDARLGATSIN' A
#
# COMPACT_ATOMS: atom_id res chain seq x y z
N MET A 1 -21.57 14.87 -17.16
CA MET A 1 -21.86 14.04 -15.98
C MET A 1 -20.53 13.79 -15.26
N TRP A 2 -20.16 14.68 -14.33
CA TRP A 2 -18.90 14.59 -13.57
C TRP A 2 -19.27 14.06 -12.19
N GLU A 3 -19.21 12.75 -12.02
CA GLU A 3 -19.46 12.14 -10.72
C GLU A 3 -18.31 12.47 -9.79
N ARG A 4 -18.63 13.31 -8.80
CA ARG A 4 -17.80 13.61 -7.64
C ARG A 4 -17.31 12.29 -7.03
N PHE A 5 -16.03 11.98 -7.18
CA PHE A 5 -15.31 11.16 -6.21
C PHE A 5 -15.48 11.84 -4.86
N LYS A 6 -16.51 11.42 -4.12
CA LYS A 6 -16.81 11.90 -2.79
C LYS A 6 -15.65 11.42 -1.92
N MET A 7 -14.61 12.26 -1.78
CA MET A 7 -13.65 12.12 -0.69
C MET A 7 -14.50 12.06 0.58
N ALA A 8 -14.69 10.85 1.10
CA ALA A 8 -15.37 10.67 2.36
C ALA A 8 -14.56 11.44 3.39
N ALA A 9 -15.14 12.51 3.94
CA ALA A 9 -14.57 13.23 5.07
C ALA A 9 -14.00 12.22 6.07
N PRO A 10 -12.83 12.47 6.69
CA PRO A 10 -12.13 11.49 7.50
C PRO A 10 -13.01 11.11 8.70
N LYS A 11 -13.85 10.08 8.54
CA LYS A 11 -14.55 9.45 9.65
C LYS A 11 -13.44 8.92 10.56
N LYS A 12 -13.53 9.24 11.85
CA LYS A 12 -12.63 8.65 12.85
C LYS A 12 -12.80 7.14 12.76
N CYS A 13 -11.73 6.45 12.40
CA CYS A 13 -11.74 5.01 12.24
C CYS A 13 -11.92 4.36 13.63
N GLY A 14 -12.75 3.32 13.70
CA GLY A 14 -13.04 2.58 14.94
C GLY A 14 -11.92 1.59 15.29
N SER A 15 -12.29 0.44 15.86
CA SER A 15 -11.34 -0.64 16.09
C SER A 15 -10.67 -1.11 14.79
N HIS A 16 -9.39 -1.45 14.89
CA HIS A 16 -8.59 -1.99 13.78
C HIS A 16 -8.13 -3.39 14.15
N THR A 17 -8.29 -4.32 13.22
CA THR A 17 -7.70 -5.65 13.30
C THR A 17 -6.39 -5.64 12.54
N GLU A 18 -5.30 -6.05 13.19
CA GLU A 18 -4.02 -6.19 12.51
C GLU A 18 -4.04 -7.39 11.57
N LEU A 19 -3.60 -7.20 10.33
CA LEU A 19 -3.51 -8.25 9.32
C LEU A 19 -2.06 -8.74 9.15
N ALA A 20 -1.11 -7.82 9.20
CA ALA A 20 0.31 -8.09 9.10
C ALA A 20 1.11 -6.96 9.75
N SER A 21 2.23 -7.29 10.38
CA SER A 21 3.17 -6.32 10.95
C SER A 21 4.60 -6.81 10.75
N SER A 22 5.48 -5.87 10.46
CA SER A 22 6.92 -6.06 10.22
C SER A 22 7.66 -4.78 10.65
N ASP A 23 8.98 -4.77 10.56
CA ASP A 23 9.78 -3.58 10.89
C ASP A 23 9.60 -2.44 9.87
N ALA A 24 9.16 -2.76 8.64
CA ALA A 24 8.97 -1.77 7.58
C ALA A 24 7.51 -1.29 7.46
N THR A 25 6.55 -2.19 7.68
CA THR A 25 5.13 -1.91 7.41
C THR A 25 4.20 -2.53 8.46
N ARG A 26 3.10 -1.84 8.73
CA ARG A 26 1.96 -2.33 9.51
C ARG A 26 0.69 -2.23 8.70
N VAL A 27 -0.02 -3.33 8.54
CA VAL A 27 -1.27 -3.42 7.79
C VAL A 27 -2.40 -3.75 8.74
N THR A 28 -3.43 -2.90 8.76
CA THR A 28 -4.62 -3.11 9.59
C THR A 28 -5.90 -2.95 8.77
N ARG A 29 -6.96 -3.64 9.19
CA ARG A 29 -8.30 -3.52 8.63
C ARG A 29 -9.20 -2.79 9.62
N CYS A 30 -9.74 -1.66 9.21
CA CYS A 30 -10.76 -0.93 9.95
C CYS A 30 -12.09 -1.70 9.89
N ALA A 31 -12.88 -1.66 10.98
CA ALA A 31 -14.26 -2.15 10.98
C ALA A 31 -15.13 -1.51 9.87
N CYS A 32 -14.72 -0.32 9.39
CA CYS A 32 -15.33 0.39 8.26
C CYS A 32 -15.02 -0.20 6.87
N GLY A 33 -14.22 -1.27 6.77
CA GLY A 33 -13.88 -1.95 5.51
C GLY A 33 -12.67 -1.38 4.76
N ILE A 34 -12.10 -0.28 5.26
CA ILE A 34 -10.88 0.34 4.74
C ILE A 34 -9.64 -0.35 5.32
N VAL A 35 -8.63 -0.55 4.48
CA VAL A 35 -7.31 -1.05 4.87
C VAL A 35 -6.39 0.14 5.10
N HIS A 36 -5.68 0.13 6.23
CA HIS A 36 -4.65 1.09 6.55
C HIS A 36 -3.29 0.42 6.42
N VAL A 37 -2.44 0.99 5.59
CA VAL A 37 -1.05 0.58 5.41
C VAL A 37 -0.17 1.68 5.97
N THR A 38 0.48 1.41 7.08
CA THR A 38 1.44 2.32 7.70
C THR A 38 2.86 1.89 7.31
N LEU A 39 3.58 2.78 6.65
CA LEU A 39 5.02 2.66 6.41
C LEU A 39 5.74 3.23 7.63
N LEU A 40 6.43 2.39 8.39
CA LEU A 40 6.95 2.75 9.71
C LEU A 40 8.13 3.73 9.63
N GLY A 41 9.06 3.52 8.68
CA GLY A 41 10.20 4.43 8.48
C GLY A 41 9.77 5.87 8.14
N PRO A 42 8.92 6.08 7.12
CA PRO A 42 8.40 7.41 6.78
C PRO A 42 7.29 7.93 7.72
N GLY A 43 6.71 7.09 8.56
CA GLY A 43 5.55 7.44 9.39
C GLY A 43 4.25 7.70 8.61
N VAL A 44 4.18 7.32 7.33
CA VAL A 44 3.03 7.60 6.46
C VAL A 44 2.00 6.48 6.56
N THR A 45 0.72 6.84 6.69
CA THR A 45 -0.38 5.87 6.63
C THR A 45 -1.26 6.14 5.41
N VAL A 46 -1.34 5.16 4.52
CA VAL A 46 -2.24 5.19 3.36
C VAL A 46 -3.51 4.43 3.69
N ARG A 47 -4.66 5.00 3.33
CA ARG A 47 -5.98 4.40 3.53
C ARG A 47 -6.60 4.07 2.18
N MET A 48 -7.05 2.84 2.00
CA MET A 48 -7.59 2.40 0.72
C MET A 48 -8.65 1.30 0.89
N SER A 49 -9.46 1.08 -0.14
CA SER A 49 -10.39 -0.06 -0.15
C SER A 49 -9.62 -1.39 -0.16
N THR A 50 -10.29 -2.47 0.21
CA THR A 50 -9.68 -3.82 0.16
C THR A 50 -9.29 -4.22 -1.27
N GLU A 51 -10.07 -3.79 -2.27
CA GLU A 51 -9.77 -4.03 -3.68
C GLU A 51 -8.52 -3.27 -4.15
N ALA A 52 -8.45 -1.97 -3.85
CA ALA A 52 -7.27 -1.16 -4.15
C ALA A 52 -6.01 -1.70 -3.44
N PHE A 53 -6.15 -2.17 -2.19
CA PHE A 53 -5.06 -2.82 -1.47
C PHE A 53 -4.53 -4.06 -2.19
N ARG A 54 -5.42 -4.93 -2.70
CA ARG A 54 -5.01 -6.12 -3.45
C ARG A 54 -4.24 -5.75 -4.72
N GLY A 55 -4.73 -4.75 -5.45
CA GLY A 55 -4.04 -4.23 -6.64
C GLY A 55 -2.65 -3.68 -6.31
N VAL A 56 -2.55 -2.79 -5.31
CA VAL A 56 -1.27 -2.22 -4.85
C VAL A 56 -0.31 -3.32 -4.38
N ALA A 57 -0.79 -4.26 -3.55
CA ALA A 57 0.04 -5.36 -3.05
C ALA A 57 0.59 -6.23 -4.20
N SER A 58 -0.23 -6.56 -5.20
CA SER A 58 0.22 -7.31 -6.37
C SER A 58 1.28 -6.55 -7.19
N GLY A 59 1.08 -5.25 -7.41
CA GLY A 59 2.03 -4.40 -8.12
C GLY A 59 3.36 -4.24 -7.38
N LEU A 60 3.32 -4.02 -6.06
CA LEU A 60 4.51 -3.93 -5.22
C LEU A 60 5.30 -5.25 -5.18
N LYS A 61 4.62 -6.40 -5.10
CA LYS A 61 5.27 -7.71 -5.19
C LYS A 61 5.99 -7.89 -6.53
N ALA A 62 5.29 -7.59 -7.62
CA ALA A 62 5.85 -7.68 -8.96
C ALA A 62 7.02 -6.71 -9.18
N ALA A 63 7.01 -5.55 -8.52
CA ALA A 63 8.13 -4.60 -8.53
C ALA A 63 9.32 -5.13 -7.72
N ALA A 64 9.08 -5.71 -6.54
CA ALA A 64 10.12 -6.31 -5.72
C ALA A 64 10.85 -7.46 -6.45
N GLU A 65 10.09 -8.34 -7.12
CA GLU A 65 10.66 -9.43 -7.94
C GLU A 65 11.59 -8.89 -9.04
N ARG A 66 11.25 -7.77 -9.69
CA ARG A 66 12.11 -7.15 -10.71
C ARG A 66 13.35 -6.47 -10.14
N LEU A 67 13.28 -5.91 -8.94
CA LEU A 67 14.45 -5.34 -8.27
C LEU A 67 15.50 -6.41 -7.98
N ASP A 68 15.05 -7.61 -7.60
CA ASP A 68 15.92 -8.76 -7.37
C ASP A 68 16.53 -9.28 -8.69
N ASP A 69 15.78 -9.20 -9.79
CA ASP A 69 16.26 -9.57 -11.13
C ASP A 69 17.28 -8.56 -11.69
N ASP A 70 17.05 -7.24 -11.54
CA ASP A 70 17.94 -6.17 -12.02
C ASP A 70 19.31 -6.18 -11.32
N ALA A 71 19.42 -6.72 -10.11
CA ALA A 71 20.71 -6.92 -9.44
C ALA A 71 21.65 -7.88 -10.20
N ARG A 72 21.15 -8.66 -11.18
CA ARG A 72 21.95 -9.54 -12.03
C ARG A 72 22.31 -8.92 -13.39
N LEU A 73 21.74 -7.78 -13.75
CA LEU A 73 22.02 -7.11 -15.02
C LEU A 73 23.01 -5.97 -14.79
N GLY A 74 24.28 -6.34 -14.93
CA GLY A 74 25.38 -5.38 -15.02
C GLY A 74 25.07 -4.28 -16.04
N ALA A 75 25.42 -3.05 -15.63
CA ALA A 75 25.31 -1.83 -16.40
C ALA A 75 25.46 -2.02 -17.92
N THR A 76 24.46 -1.61 -18.67
CA THR A 76 24.70 -1.05 -20.00
C THR A 76 24.10 0.34 -20.04
N SER A 77 24.93 1.33 -19.74
CA SER A 77 24.72 2.70 -20.20
C SER A 77 24.71 2.67 -21.73
N ILE A 78 23.65 3.17 -22.35
CA ILE A 78 23.73 3.62 -23.74
C ILE A 78 23.76 5.15 -23.67
N ASN A 79 24.90 5.69 -24.10
CA ASN A 79 25.12 7.12 -24.38
C ASN A 79 24.32 7.53 -25.61
#